data_AF-A0A2G5SHJ2-F1
#
_entry.id   AF-A0A2G5SHJ2-F1
#
_cell.length_a   1.000
_cell.length_b   1.000
_cell.length_c   1.000
_cell.angle_alpha   90.00
_cell.angle_beta   90.00
_cell.angle_gamma   90.00
#
_symmetry.space_group_name_H-M   'P 1'
#
loop_
_entity.id
_entity.type
_entity.pdbx_description
1 polymer ?
#
loop_
_entity_poly.entity_id
_entity_poly.type
_entity_poly.pdbx_seq_one_letter_code
_entity_poly.pdbx_strand_id
1 'polypeptide(L)'
;MKLLILLLLLVSTASSLSFAHHKPDYLRQRCPEEINGMRRHYANNLSIANMNKLVYNSKLETKILEKLESFEGCPDKSVEHEDGFIFGLNARNWMGFQLHVASLARSMEIACVETRCGNNKDLILSVVMDSGKSPILAGPPGTRCSENRTADSNGLCSLKTSRKSGKYVRKEGWASEVGGVIDGWFGWK
;
A
#
# COMPACT_ATOMS: atom_id res chain seq x y z
N MET A 1 -48.26 5.93 -20.83
CA MET A 1 -46.85 6.21 -21.23
C MET A 1 -46.03 6.96 -20.19
N LYS A 2 -46.62 7.83 -19.34
CA LYS A 2 -45.87 8.56 -18.29
C LYS A 2 -45.35 7.69 -17.13
N LEU A 3 -46.05 6.59 -16.78
CA LEU A 3 -45.62 5.68 -15.69
C LEU A 3 -44.38 4.83 -16.04
N LEU A 4 -44.21 4.45 -17.31
CA LEU A 4 -43.06 3.67 -17.79
C LEU A 4 -41.75 4.48 -17.74
N ILE A 5 -41.83 5.80 -17.93
CA ILE A 5 -40.67 6.71 -17.90
C ILE A 5 -40.17 6.92 -16.46
N LEU A 6 -41.07 6.94 -15.48
CA LEU A 6 -40.73 7.00 -14.05
C LEU A 6 -40.07 5.72 -13.54
N LEU A 7 -40.46 4.55 -14.04
CA LEU A 7 -39.83 3.26 -13.71
C LEU A 7 -38.44 3.11 -14.32
N LEU A 8 -38.21 3.61 -15.54
CA LEU A 8 -36.89 3.61 -16.18
C LEU A 8 -35.89 4.52 -15.46
N LEU A 9 -36.33 5.67 -14.94
CA LEU A 9 -35.49 6.59 -14.17
C LEU A 9 -35.06 6.05 -12.79
N LEU A 10 -35.86 5.16 -12.18
CA LEU A 10 -35.49 4.50 -10.91
C LEU A 10 -34.48 3.36 -11.09
N VAL A 11 -34.40 2.77 -12.28
CA VAL A 11 -33.40 1.73 -12.59
C VAL A 11 -32.05 2.35 -12.95
N SER A 12 -32.01 3.56 -13.51
CA SER A 12 -30.76 4.25 -13.85
C SER A 12 -29.98 4.80 -12.63
N THR A 13 -30.63 5.02 -11.49
CA THR A 13 -29.93 5.45 -10.26
C THR A 13 -29.34 4.30 -9.44
N ALA A 14 -29.62 3.04 -9.82
CA ALA A 14 -29.01 1.87 -9.18
C ALA A 14 -27.69 1.43 -9.85
N SER A 15 -27.38 1.96 -11.04
CA SER A 15 -26.27 1.48 -11.87
C SER A 15 -24.97 2.28 -11.74
N SER A 16 -24.94 3.36 -10.97
CA SER A 16 -23.82 4.31 -10.92
C SER A 16 -23.08 4.36 -9.58
N LEU A 17 -23.09 3.28 -8.79
CA LEU A 17 -22.19 3.16 -7.64
C LEU A 17 -21.89 1.71 -7.23
N SER A 18 -21.46 0.85 -8.17
CA SER A 18 -20.79 -0.40 -7.77
C SER A 18 -19.30 -0.18 -7.56
N PHE A 19 -18.94 0.72 -6.64
CA PHE A 19 -17.59 0.78 -6.08
C PHE A 19 -17.45 -0.37 -5.08
N ALA A 20 -16.54 -1.30 -5.37
CA ALA A 20 -15.89 -2.20 -4.41
C ALA A 20 -16.79 -3.05 -3.48
N HIS A 21 -17.21 -4.24 -3.94
CA HIS A 21 -17.51 -5.39 -3.06
C HIS A 21 -16.22 -6.10 -2.61
N HIS A 22 -15.20 -5.34 -2.17
CA HIS A 22 -14.11 -5.87 -1.36
C HIS A 22 -14.14 -5.13 -0.02
N LYS A 23 -14.23 -5.87 1.09
CA LYS A 23 -14.44 -5.30 2.42
C LYS A 23 -13.31 -4.30 2.71
N PRO A 24 -13.55 -2.98 2.82
CA PRO A 24 -12.50 -1.97 2.93
C PRO A 24 -11.52 -2.30 4.07
N ASP A 25 -12.04 -2.80 5.19
CA ASP A 25 -11.26 -3.22 6.35
C ASP A 25 -10.17 -4.25 6.03
N TYR A 26 -10.43 -5.16 5.09
CA TYR A 26 -9.47 -6.19 4.69
C TYR A 26 -8.29 -5.58 3.93
N LEU A 27 -8.55 -4.71 2.95
CA LEU A 27 -7.48 -4.05 2.18
C LEU A 27 -6.68 -3.09 3.08
N ARG A 28 -7.38 -2.34 3.95
CA ARG A 28 -6.77 -1.44 4.94
C ARG A 28 -5.82 -2.17 5.90
N GLN A 29 -6.14 -3.41 6.24
CA GLN A 29 -5.26 -4.25 7.05
C GLN A 29 -4.11 -4.86 6.23
N ARG A 30 -4.41 -5.44 5.07
CA ARG A 30 -3.45 -6.20 4.25
C ARG A 30 -2.38 -5.33 3.61
N CYS A 31 -2.75 -4.16 3.09
CA CYS A 31 -1.85 -3.21 2.43
C CYS A 31 -0.61 -2.87 3.29
N PRO A 32 -0.75 -2.34 4.53
CA PRO A 32 0.40 -2.01 5.35
C PRO A 32 1.11 -3.27 5.88
N GLU A 33 0.42 -4.37 6.12
CA GLU A 33 1.02 -5.63 6.59
C GLU A 33 2.02 -6.19 5.58
N GLU A 34 1.64 -6.26 4.31
CA GLU A 34 2.48 -6.80 3.24
C GLU A 34 3.72 -5.94 2.99
N ILE A 35 3.55 -4.61 2.87
CA ILE A 35 4.68 -3.71 2.67
C ILE A 35 5.61 -3.68 3.90
N ASN A 36 5.06 -3.70 5.12
CA ASN A 36 5.89 -3.79 6.33
C ASN A 36 6.64 -5.12 6.45
N GLY A 37 6.07 -6.21 5.95
CA GLY A 37 6.78 -7.49 5.79
C GLY A 37 8.05 -7.30 4.95
N MET A 38 7.92 -6.72 3.76
CA MET A 38 9.07 -6.43 2.89
C MET A 38 10.06 -5.46 3.55
N ARG A 39 9.58 -4.39 4.20
CA ARG A 39 10.44 -3.42 4.92
C ARG A 39 11.27 -4.09 6.02
N ARG A 40 10.68 -5.03 6.77
CA ARG A 40 11.40 -5.84 7.76
C ARG A 40 12.53 -6.61 7.11
N HIS A 41 12.28 -7.32 6.01
CA HIS A 41 13.31 -8.08 5.32
C HIS A 41 14.42 -7.17 4.80
N TYR A 42 14.04 -6.05 4.17
CA TYR A 42 14.96 -5.04 3.65
C TYR A 42 15.86 -4.48 4.76
N ALA A 43 15.26 -4.13 5.91
CA ALA A 43 16.01 -3.61 7.05
C ALA A 43 17.00 -4.63 7.63
N ASN A 44 16.58 -5.88 7.81
CA ASN A 44 17.45 -6.93 8.34
C ASN A 44 18.63 -7.24 7.42
N ASN A 45 18.40 -7.33 6.10
CA ASN A 45 19.45 -7.69 5.15
C ASN A 45 20.46 -6.59 4.91
N LEU A 46 19.95 -5.37 4.75
CA LEU A 46 20.78 -4.23 4.37
C LEU A 46 21.22 -3.44 5.59
N SER A 47 20.95 -3.95 6.80
CA SER A 47 21.29 -3.30 8.07
C SER A 47 20.82 -1.84 8.08
N ILE A 48 19.50 -1.63 7.93
CA ILE A 48 18.88 -0.30 7.99
C ILE A 48 18.36 -0.06 9.40
N ALA A 49 19.03 0.84 10.12
CA ALA A 49 18.77 1.11 11.53
C ALA A 49 17.53 1.97 11.80
N ASN A 50 17.02 2.70 10.79
CA ASN A 50 15.96 3.69 10.94
C ASN A 50 14.71 3.41 10.08
N MET A 51 14.47 2.16 9.68
CA MET A 51 13.32 1.75 8.87
C MET A 51 12.01 1.93 9.67
N ASN A 52 11.20 2.92 9.29
CA ASN A 52 9.89 3.15 9.87
C ASN A 52 8.90 2.05 9.49
N LYS A 53 8.08 1.64 10.45
CA LYS A 53 6.85 0.90 10.21
C LYS A 53 5.79 1.84 9.63
N LEU A 54 5.20 1.44 8.51
CA LEU A 54 4.10 2.14 7.88
C LEU A 54 2.80 1.90 8.64
N VAL A 55 2.02 2.95 8.80
CA VAL A 55 0.67 2.93 9.36
C VAL A 55 -0.32 3.25 8.26
N TYR A 56 -1.47 2.58 8.24
CA TYR A 56 -2.51 2.89 7.26
C TYR A 56 -3.13 4.25 7.56
N ASN A 57 -3.21 5.13 6.55
CA ASN A 57 -3.90 6.42 6.66
C ASN A 57 -5.03 6.50 5.63
N SER A 58 -6.26 6.21 6.04
CA SER A 58 -7.43 6.21 5.15
C SER A 58 -7.72 7.56 4.51
N LYS A 59 -7.22 8.68 5.06
CA LYS A 59 -7.37 10.00 4.44
C LYS A 59 -6.61 10.13 3.12
N LEU A 60 -5.58 9.29 2.92
CA LEU A 60 -4.82 9.28 1.67
C LEU A 60 -5.54 8.50 0.56
N GLU A 61 -6.60 7.74 0.86
CA GLU A 61 -7.40 7.06 -0.17
C GLU A 61 -8.00 8.06 -1.17
N THR A 62 -8.49 9.21 -0.69
CA THR A 62 -9.05 10.27 -1.55
C THR A 62 -8.02 10.79 -2.54
N LYS A 63 -6.75 10.93 -2.13
CA LYS A 63 -5.67 11.35 -3.05
C LYS A 63 -5.46 10.35 -4.18
N ILE A 64 -5.59 9.05 -3.90
CA ILE A 64 -5.53 8.02 -4.94
C ILE A 64 -6.70 8.17 -5.91
N LEU A 65 -7.91 8.36 -5.39
CA LEU A 65 -9.11 8.51 -6.21
C LEU A 65 -9.03 9.73 -7.13
N GLU A 66 -8.67 10.90 -6.59
CA GLU A 66 -8.43 12.13 -7.35
C GLU A 66 -7.38 11.91 -8.44
N LYS A 67 -6.28 11.22 -8.10
CA LYS A 67 -5.22 10.90 -9.07
C LYS A 67 -5.72 9.98 -10.18
N LEU A 68 -6.64 9.07 -9.90
CA LEU A 68 -7.19 8.14 -10.89
C LEU A 68 -8.18 8.82 -11.86
N GLU A 69 -8.80 9.93 -11.46
CA GLU A 69 -9.73 10.69 -12.33
C GLU A 69 -9.04 11.19 -13.60
N SER A 70 -7.76 11.57 -13.52
CA SER A 70 -6.98 12.00 -14.70
C SER A 70 -6.68 10.88 -15.70
N PHE A 71 -6.97 9.63 -15.35
CA PHE A 71 -6.77 8.45 -16.20
C PHE A 71 -8.09 7.75 -16.53
N GLU A 72 -9.23 8.42 -16.34
CA GLU A 72 -10.56 7.81 -16.47
C GLU A 72 -10.69 6.52 -15.61
N GLY A 73 -9.96 6.45 -14.50
CA GLY A 73 -9.91 5.29 -13.61
C GLY A 73 -8.99 4.15 -14.05
N CYS A 74 -8.28 4.26 -15.17
CA CYS A 74 -7.56 3.18 -15.85
C CYS A 74 -6.10 3.53 -16.23
N PRO A 75 -5.23 3.83 -15.25
CA PRO A 75 -3.82 4.11 -15.54
C PRO A 75 -3.03 2.86 -15.95
N ASP A 76 -2.02 3.08 -16.80
CA ASP A 76 -0.90 2.16 -16.94
C ASP A 76 -0.07 2.07 -15.65
N LYS A 77 0.87 1.11 -15.59
CA LYS A 77 1.81 0.99 -14.47
C LYS A 77 2.74 2.22 -14.44
N SER A 78 2.58 3.08 -13.44
CA SER A 78 3.45 4.25 -13.28
C SER A 78 3.72 4.61 -11.82
N VAL A 79 4.86 5.30 -11.61
CA VAL A 79 5.22 5.93 -10.33
C VAL A 79 5.12 7.43 -10.50
N GLU A 80 4.21 8.07 -9.78
CA GLU A 80 4.03 9.52 -9.80
C GLU A 80 4.48 10.13 -8.48
N HIS A 81 5.07 11.32 -8.53
CA HIS A 81 5.48 12.08 -7.35
C HIS A 81 4.72 13.40 -7.32
N GLU A 82 4.01 13.66 -6.23
CA GLU A 82 3.17 14.86 -6.11
C GLU A 82 2.98 15.24 -4.64
N ASP A 83 3.15 16.52 -4.32
CA ASP A 83 2.93 17.08 -2.97
C ASP A 83 3.61 16.34 -1.81
N GLY A 84 4.80 15.77 -2.08
CA GLY A 84 5.53 14.99 -1.08
C GLY A 84 4.99 13.58 -0.86
N PHE A 85 4.15 13.08 -1.76
CA PHE A 85 3.68 11.71 -1.84
C PHE A 85 4.23 11.00 -3.07
N ILE A 86 4.27 9.68 -2.98
CA ILE A 86 4.63 8.75 -4.05
C ILE A 86 3.42 7.88 -4.32
N PHE A 87 2.95 7.89 -5.57
CA PHE A 87 1.83 7.10 -6.03
C PHE A 87 2.34 5.96 -6.90
N GLY A 88 1.88 4.75 -6.63
CA GLY A 88 2.00 3.62 -7.56
C GLY A 88 0.64 3.32 -8.15
N LEU A 89 0.49 3.57 -9.44
CA LEU A 89 -0.73 3.31 -10.17
C LEU A 89 -0.65 1.92 -10.84
N ASN A 90 -1.76 1.19 -10.82
CA ASN A 90 -1.83 -0.19 -11.33
C ASN A 90 -0.69 -1.09 -10.79
N ALA A 91 -0.39 -0.94 -9.50
CA ALA A 91 0.75 -1.53 -8.82
C ALA A 91 0.64 -3.04 -8.58
N ARG A 92 -0.48 -3.67 -8.94
CA ARG A 92 -0.67 -5.11 -8.75
C ARG A 92 0.42 -5.88 -9.49
N ASN A 93 1.10 -6.78 -8.77
CA ASN A 93 2.18 -7.63 -9.27
C ASN A 93 3.35 -6.82 -9.90
N TRP A 94 3.56 -5.58 -9.47
CA TRP A 94 4.68 -4.77 -9.93
C TRP A 94 5.84 -4.82 -8.94
N MET A 95 6.71 -5.81 -9.13
CA MET A 95 7.91 -6.06 -8.31
C MET A 95 8.76 -4.80 -8.08
N GLY A 96 9.12 -4.10 -9.15
CA GLY A 96 9.98 -2.92 -9.07
C GLY A 96 9.40 -1.83 -8.17
N PHE A 97 8.10 -1.58 -8.27
CA PHE A 97 7.41 -0.64 -7.39
C PHE A 97 7.37 -1.12 -5.94
N GLN A 98 7.05 -2.40 -5.70
CA GLN A 98 7.01 -2.98 -4.37
C GLN A 98 8.38 -2.88 -3.65
N LEU A 99 9.47 -3.16 -4.36
CA LEU A 99 10.83 -2.99 -3.85
C LEU A 99 11.16 -1.51 -3.60
N HIS A 100 10.76 -0.63 -4.52
CA HIS A 100 10.96 0.82 -4.36
C HIS A 100 10.29 1.31 -3.06
N VAL A 101 8.99 1.05 -2.86
CA VAL A 101 8.26 1.51 -1.67
C VAL A 101 8.72 0.84 -0.37
N ALA A 102 9.17 -0.42 -0.44
CA ALA A 102 9.75 -1.10 0.71
C ALA A 102 11.12 -0.51 1.11
N SER A 103 11.86 0.08 0.17
CA SER A 103 13.18 0.67 0.45
C SER A 103 13.13 2.04 1.15
N LEU A 104 11.97 2.72 1.12
CA LEU A 104 11.80 4.09 1.61
C LEU A 104 11.80 4.18 3.14
N ALA A 105 12.99 4.14 3.74
CA ALA A 105 13.16 3.93 5.17
C ALA A 105 12.37 4.89 6.07
N ARG A 106 12.15 6.12 5.64
CA ARG A 106 11.59 7.18 6.50
C ARG A 106 10.11 7.45 6.27
N SER A 107 9.49 6.86 5.25
CA SER A 107 8.04 6.90 5.07
C SER A 107 7.31 6.29 6.27
N MET A 108 6.17 6.85 6.63
CA MET A 108 5.41 6.53 7.84
C MET A 108 3.98 6.11 7.56
N GLU A 109 3.41 6.52 6.43
CA GLU A 109 2.00 6.38 6.12
C GLU A 109 1.81 5.74 4.74
N ILE A 110 0.81 4.89 4.63
CA ILE A 110 0.43 4.25 3.38
C ILE A 110 -1.10 4.19 3.26
N ALA A 111 -1.62 4.30 2.04
CA ALA A 111 -2.97 3.87 1.72
C ALA A 111 -2.99 3.09 0.41
N CYS A 112 -4.04 2.30 0.24
CA CYS A 112 -4.27 1.48 -0.94
C CYS A 112 -5.75 1.55 -1.31
N VAL A 113 -6.04 1.61 -2.61
CA VAL A 113 -7.38 1.52 -3.18
C VAL A 113 -7.38 0.48 -4.30
N GLU A 114 -8.35 -0.43 -4.27
CA GLU A 114 -8.65 -1.30 -5.41
C GLU A 114 -9.82 -0.75 -6.20
N THR A 115 -9.61 -0.54 -7.50
CA THR A 115 -10.67 -0.11 -8.44
C THR A 115 -10.79 -1.11 -9.57
N ARG A 116 -11.94 -1.09 -10.24
CA ARG A 116 -12.16 -1.87 -11.47
C ARG A 116 -11.87 -0.98 -12.66
N CYS A 117 -11.03 -1.48 -13.57
CA CYS A 117 -10.70 -0.81 -14.80
C CYS A 117 -11.29 -1.57 -16.01
N GLY A 118 -11.79 -0.82 -17.00
CA GLY A 118 -12.25 -1.31 -18.28
C GLY A 118 -13.53 -2.16 -18.24
N ASN A 119 -13.97 -2.58 -19.42
CA ASN A 119 -15.18 -3.39 -19.59
C ASN A 119 -15.04 -4.81 -18.99
N ASN A 120 -13.81 -5.33 -18.98
CA ASN A 120 -13.48 -6.63 -18.40
C ASN A 120 -13.43 -6.61 -16.87
N LYS A 121 -13.53 -5.43 -16.25
CA LYS A 121 -13.54 -5.22 -14.80
C LYS A 121 -12.26 -5.71 -14.10
N ASP A 122 -11.11 -5.54 -14.75
CA ASP A 122 -9.82 -5.91 -14.18
C ASP A 122 -9.57 -5.11 -12.90
N LEU A 123 -9.17 -5.80 -11.82
CA LEU A 123 -8.91 -5.16 -10.54
C LEU A 123 -7.52 -4.57 -10.52
N ILE A 124 -7.43 -3.25 -10.61
CA ILE A 124 -6.19 -2.53 -10.39
C ILE A 124 -6.05 -2.18 -8.92
N LEU A 125 -4.81 -2.18 -8.44
CA LEU A 125 -4.46 -1.72 -7.11
C LEU A 125 -3.60 -0.48 -7.24
N SER A 126 -4.00 0.59 -6.57
CA SER A 126 -3.24 1.83 -6.51
C SER A 126 -2.83 2.11 -5.07
N VAL A 127 -1.62 2.62 -4.89
CA VAL A 127 -0.98 2.81 -3.59
C VAL A 127 -0.47 4.24 -3.50
N VAL A 128 -0.57 4.85 -2.32
CA VAL A 128 0.07 6.13 -2.02
C VAL A 128 0.85 6.01 -0.71
N MET A 129 2.03 6.64 -0.68
CA MET A 129 2.91 6.69 0.48
C MET A 129 3.48 8.09 0.64
N ASP A 130 3.75 8.52 1.85
CA ASP A 130 4.55 9.73 2.06
C ASP A 130 5.99 9.51 1.60
N SER A 131 6.61 10.52 1.01
CA SER A 131 7.96 10.43 0.43
C SER A 131 9.08 10.16 1.44
N GLY A 132 8.84 10.37 2.74
CA GLY A 132 9.81 10.05 3.78
C GLY A 132 11.14 10.78 3.59
N LYS A 133 11.17 12.10 3.69
CA LYS A 133 12.38 12.92 3.43
C LYS A 133 13.41 12.76 4.54
N SER A 134 14.37 11.83 4.41
CA SER A 134 15.55 11.69 5.28
C SER A 134 16.48 10.55 4.79
N PRO A 135 17.79 10.61 5.08
CA PRO A 135 18.73 9.57 4.67
C PRO A 135 18.47 8.23 5.39
N ILE A 136 18.81 7.15 4.68
CA ILE A 136 18.91 5.81 5.25
C ILE A 136 20.10 5.79 6.21
N LEU A 137 19.89 5.30 7.43
CA LEU A 137 20.95 5.15 8.41
C LEU A 137 21.36 3.68 8.49
N ALA A 138 22.63 3.39 8.20
CA ALA A 138 23.19 2.06 8.37
C ALA A 138 23.31 1.70 9.87
N GLY A 139 23.14 0.41 10.17
CA GLY A 139 23.28 -0.19 11.48
C GLY A 139 22.20 -1.25 11.77
N PRO A 140 22.25 -1.92 12.93
CA PRO A 140 21.27 -2.95 13.26
C PRO A 140 19.84 -2.38 13.26
N PRO A 141 18.85 -3.10 12.72
CA PRO A 141 17.48 -2.62 12.61
C PRO A 141 16.91 -2.08 13.93
N GLY A 142 16.25 -0.93 13.85
CA GLY A 142 15.58 -0.31 14.99
C GLY A 142 16.50 0.41 15.98
N THR A 143 17.83 0.40 15.79
CA THR A 143 18.78 1.04 16.71
C THR A 143 18.84 2.57 16.57
N ARG A 144 18.36 3.12 15.44
CA ARG A 144 18.43 4.56 15.13
C ARG A 144 17.06 5.13 14.76
N CYS A 145 16.02 4.73 15.49
CA CYS A 145 14.69 5.32 15.36
C CYS A 145 14.70 6.81 15.71
N SER A 146 13.91 7.61 14.99
CA SER A 146 13.76 9.03 15.31
C SER A 146 13.06 9.24 16.66
N GLU A 147 13.17 10.46 17.18
CA GLU A 147 12.47 10.89 18.38
C GLU A 147 10.98 10.50 18.32
N ASN A 148 10.44 10.02 19.45
CA ASN A 148 9.08 9.49 19.61
C ASN A 148 8.78 8.12 18.97
N ARG A 149 9.75 7.47 18.33
CA ARG A 149 9.62 6.11 17.82
C ARG A 149 10.55 5.14 18.55
N THR A 150 10.13 3.89 18.64
CA THR A 150 10.90 2.78 19.22
C THR A 150 10.81 1.58 18.29
N ALA A 151 11.86 0.76 18.27
CA ALA A 151 11.84 -0.50 17.55
C ALA A 151 10.68 -1.37 18.05
N ASP A 152 9.89 -1.91 17.12
CA ASP A 152 8.97 -3.01 17.40
C ASP A 152 9.72 -4.34 17.45
N SER A 153 8.99 -5.43 17.72
CA SER A 153 9.58 -6.78 17.80
C SER A 153 10.20 -7.27 16.48
N ASN A 154 10.01 -6.55 15.37
CA ASN A 154 10.56 -6.88 14.05
C ASN A 154 11.73 -5.96 13.66
N GLY A 155 12.17 -5.07 14.55
CA GLY A 155 13.24 -4.10 14.25
C GLY A 155 12.77 -2.90 13.43
N LEU A 156 11.46 -2.70 13.24
CA LEU A 156 10.92 -1.53 12.56
C LEU A 156 10.61 -0.41 13.56
N CYS A 157 10.91 0.83 13.20
CA CYS A 157 10.64 1.99 14.03
C CYS A 157 9.13 2.31 14.04
N SER A 158 8.49 2.12 15.18
CA SER A 158 7.05 2.30 15.39
C SER A 158 6.78 3.37 16.46
N LEU A 159 5.57 3.94 16.49
CA LEU A 159 5.20 4.88 17.56
C LEU A 159 5.12 4.15 18.90
N LYS A 160 5.57 4.79 19.99
CA LYS A 160 5.64 4.17 21.35
C LYS A 160 4.33 3.52 21.84
N THR A 161 3.18 3.90 21.28
CA THR A 161 1.85 3.39 21.65
C THR A 161 1.41 2.14 20.87
N SER A 162 2.13 1.73 19.81
CA SER A 162 1.76 0.55 19.01
C SER A 162 2.22 -0.76 19.65
N ARG A 163 1.86 -1.00 20.92
CA ARG A 163 1.96 -2.33 21.54
C ARG A 163 0.78 -3.17 21.06
N LYS A 164 0.90 -3.76 19.88
CA LYS A 164 0.22 -4.98 19.39
C LYS A 164 0.43 -5.09 17.88
N SER A 165 1.58 -5.59 17.45
CA SER A 165 1.63 -6.26 16.15
C SER A 165 1.31 -7.73 16.38
N GLY A 166 0.18 -8.18 15.85
CA GLY A 166 -0.09 -9.60 15.72
C GLY A 166 1.04 -10.29 14.95
N LYS A 167 1.24 -11.58 15.23
CA LYS A 167 2.17 -12.43 14.49
C LYS A 167 1.84 -12.34 13.01
N TYR A 168 2.79 -11.88 12.19
CA TYR A 168 2.66 -11.90 10.74
C TYR A 168 2.45 -13.34 10.30
N VAL A 169 1.28 -13.65 9.78
CA VAL A 169 0.98 -14.93 9.12
C VAL A 169 0.98 -14.63 7.64
N ARG A 170 1.95 -15.19 6.90
CA ARG A 170 2.01 -15.13 5.43
C ARG A 170 0.70 -15.72 4.89
N LYS A 171 -0.22 -14.85 4.47
CA LYS A 171 -1.41 -15.22 3.69
C LYS A 171 -1.10 -14.92 2.22
N GLU A 172 -1.75 -15.66 1.32
CA GLU A 172 -1.62 -15.47 -0.13
C GLU A 172 -2.02 -14.02 -0.49
N GLY A 173 -0.97 -13.25 -0.71
CA GLY A 173 -0.84 -11.80 -0.69
C GLY A 173 -0.61 -11.26 -2.10
N TRP A 174 -0.85 -9.98 -2.41
CA TRP A 174 -0.43 -9.47 -3.73
C TRP A 174 1.10 -9.23 -3.75
N ALA A 175 1.73 -9.21 -2.57
CA ALA A 175 3.16 -9.33 -2.35
C ALA A 175 3.63 -10.77 -2.03
N SER A 176 2.78 -11.81 -2.02
CA SER A 176 3.25 -13.17 -1.67
C SER A 176 4.11 -13.80 -2.76
N GLU A 177 3.79 -13.55 -4.03
CA GLU A 177 4.64 -13.94 -5.17
C GLU A 177 6.00 -13.26 -5.05
N VAL A 178 6.01 -12.00 -4.62
CA VAL A 178 7.24 -11.22 -4.39
C VAL A 178 8.03 -11.70 -3.19
N GLY A 179 7.38 -12.07 -2.08
CA GLY A 179 8.07 -12.71 -0.96
C GLY A 179 8.84 -13.96 -1.40
N GLY A 180 8.23 -14.81 -2.24
CA GLY A 180 8.91 -16.01 -2.76
C GLY A 180 10.05 -15.70 -3.74
N VAL A 181 9.92 -14.63 -4.54
CA VAL A 181 11.00 -14.19 -5.44
C VAL A 181 12.13 -13.50 -4.68
N ILE A 182 11.85 -12.70 -3.65
CA ILE A 182 12.86 -12.13 -2.74
C ILE A 182 13.61 -13.26 -2.02
N ASP A 183 12.90 -14.25 -1.50
CA ASP A 183 13.50 -15.45 -0.90
C ASP A 183 14.41 -16.16 -1.93
N GLY A 184 13.98 -16.27 -3.19
CA GLY A 184 14.78 -16.85 -4.27
C GLY A 184 15.99 -16.02 -4.73
N TRP A 185 15.89 -14.68 -4.75
CA TRP A 185 16.95 -13.78 -5.22
C TRP A 185 18.08 -13.61 -4.22
N PHE A 186 17.76 -13.69 -2.92
CA PHE A 186 18.76 -13.63 -1.87
C PHE A 186 19.23 -15.03 -1.40
N GLY A 187 18.67 -16.12 -1.96
CA GLY A 187 19.14 -17.50 -1.74
C GLY A 187 18.63 -18.14 -0.44
N TRP A 188 17.34 -18.01 -0.14
CA TRP A 188 16.77 -18.27 1.18
C TRP A 188 15.83 -19.47 1.17
N LYS A 189 16.25 -20.56 1.81
CA LYS A 189 15.39 -21.64 2.32
C LYS A 189 15.35 -21.58 3.84
#